data_AF-A0A9D7PUD7-F1
#
_entry.id   AF-A0A9D7PUD7-F1
#
_cell.length_a   1.000
_cell.length_b   1.000
_cell.length_c   1.000
_cell.angle_alpha   90.00
_cell.angle_beta   90.00
_cell.angle_gamma   90.00
#
_symmetry.space_group_name_H-M   'P 1'
#
loop_
_entity.id
_entity.type
_entity.pdbx_description
1 polymer ?
#
loop_
_entity_poly.entity_id
_entity_poly.type
_entity_poly.pdbx_seq_one_letter_code
_entity_poly.pdbx_strand_id
1 'polypeptide(L)'
;LTNRTLVNIQVEDISVLANKIVHKVNSINANRKLAYSEIQLDCDWTETSRFKYFLLLKELKMRIGSSKILSATIRLHQVKFHKRTGIPPVDKGVLMVYNIANLNDVNTVNSIFDPDIILQYTAQLDQYPLHLDLAFPVFNQNVLFKNHIFTGVLRDINYFDPNRVPVNFKKIKNNLYLCIRDTMISNYFIKREDVLRSEKVDYDQVKRISESLRKQLKSDTFTLLIFDLNSNHFINKSIDEINELFLQK
;
A
#
# COMPACT_ATOMS: atom_id res chain seq x y z
N LEU A 1 2.29 6.61 13.45
CA LEU A 1 3.75 6.42 13.65
C LEU A 1 4.41 6.63 12.29
N THR A 2 5.56 7.29 12.19
CA THR A 2 6.27 7.44 10.90
C THR A 2 7.70 6.93 11.02
N ASN A 3 8.32 6.57 9.89
CA ASN A 3 9.74 6.22 9.86
C ASN A 3 10.62 7.35 10.42
N ARG A 4 10.24 8.61 10.17
CA ARG A 4 10.93 9.78 10.74
C ARG A 4 10.94 9.75 12.27
N THR A 5 9.83 9.35 12.91
CA THR A 5 9.79 9.16 14.36
C THR A 5 10.83 8.13 14.80
N LEU A 6 10.92 7.00 14.10
CA LEU A 6 11.84 5.92 14.44
C LEU A 6 13.31 6.29 14.22
N VAL A 7 13.62 7.10 13.20
CA VAL A 7 14.98 7.61 13.00
C VAL A 7 15.41 8.48 14.19
N ASN A 8 14.52 9.36 14.66
CA ASN A 8 14.86 10.42 15.62
C ASN A 8 14.65 10.05 17.10
N ILE A 9 13.85 9.02 17.40
CA ILE A 9 13.63 8.61 18.80
C ILE A 9 14.89 8.00 19.41
N GLN A 10 15.17 8.27 20.69
CA GLN A 10 16.25 7.61 21.41
C GLN A 10 15.86 6.16 21.75
N VAL A 11 16.84 5.29 21.94
CA VAL A 11 16.58 3.86 22.15
C VAL A 11 15.82 3.63 23.47
N GLU A 12 16.16 4.40 24.49
CA GLU A 12 15.60 4.34 25.83
C GLU A 12 14.10 4.71 25.85
N ASP A 13 13.69 5.58 24.92
CA ASP A 13 12.31 6.05 24.80
C ASP A 13 11.38 5.07 24.07
N ILE A 14 11.92 4.02 23.44
CA ILE A 14 11.12 3.06 22.66
C ILE A 14 10.12 2.31 23.54
N SER A 15 10.53 1.93 24.75
CA SER A 15 9.66 1.29 25.75
C SER A 15 8.50 2.21 26.16
N VAL A 16 8.77 3.52 26.29
CA VAL A 16 7.74 4.54 26.58
C VAL A 16 6.80 4.71 25.38
N LEU A 17 7.32 4.74 24.16
CA LEU A 17 6.50 4.80 22.94
C LEU A 17 5.58 3.57 22.82
N ALA A 18 6.10 2.37 23.07
CA ALA A 18 5.31 1.13 23.06
C ALA A 18 4.16 1.19 24.07
N ASN A 19 4.43 1.66 25.29
CA ASN A 19 3.40 1.88 26.32
C ASN A 19 2.31 2.85 25.84
N LYS A 20 2.71 3.99 25.25
CA LYS A 20 1.75 4.99 24.73
C LYS A 20 0.88 4.41 23.61
N ILE A 21 1.46 3.63 22.70
CA ILE A 21 0.71 2.98 21.61
C ILE A 21 -0.33 2.01 22.19
N VAL A 22 0.09 1.06 23.04
CA VAL A 22 -0.83 0.06 23.61
C VAL A 22 -1.91 0.72 24.46
N HIS A 23 -1.55 1.71 25.29
CA HIS A 23 -2.52 2.46 26.07
C HIS A 23 -3.55 3.17 25.19
N LYS A 24 -3.10 3.81 24.10
CA LYS A 24 -4.01 4.49 23.16
C LYS A 24 -4.96 3.50 22.48
N VAL A 25 -4.46 2.35 22.01
CA VAL A 25 -5.28 1.29 21.41
C VAL A 25 -6.33 0.79 22.40
N ASN A 26 -5.91 0.45 23.62
CA ASN A 26 -6.82 -0.02 24.67
C ASN A 26 -7.87 1.04 25.04
N SER A 27 -7.48 2.31 25.15
CA SER A 27 -8.40 3.41 25.45
C SER A 27 -9.46 3.60 24.35
N ILE A 28 -9.07 3.55 23.07
CA ILE A 28 -10.03 3.63 21.95
C ILE A 28 -11.01 2.46 22.00
N ASN A 29 -10.50 1.24 22.21
CA ASN A 29 -11.31 0.03 22.24
C ASN A 29 -12.26 0.00 23.45
N ALA A 30 -11.81 0.42 24.63
CA ALA A 30 -12.65 0.54 25.82
C ALA A 30 -13.80 1.54 25.60
N ASN A 31 -13.49 2.73 25.07
CA ASN A 31 -14.48 3.75 24.78
C ASN A 31 -15.53 3.31 23.74
N ARG A 32 -15.12 2.47 22.78
CA ARG A 32 -15.99 1.93 21.73
C ARG A 32 -16.58 0.55 22.06
N LYS A 33 -16.25 -0.02 23.23
CA LYS A 33 -16.62 -1.39 23.65
C LYS A 33 -16.24 -2.45 22.60
N LEU A 34 -15.06 -2.31 22.00
CA LEU A 34 -14.53 -3.24 21.01
C LEU A 34 -13.50 -4.18 21.64
N ALA A 35 -13.55 -5.45 21.24
CA ALA A 35 -12.45 -6.39 21.45
C ALA A 35 -11.58 -6.44 20.19
N TYR A 36 -10.30 -6.75 20.35
CA TYR A 36 -9.38 -6.93 19.24
C TYR A 36 -8.46 -8.13 19.49
N SER A 37 -8.22 -8.91 18.44
CA SER A 37 -7.30 -10.06 18.42
C SER A 37 -5.95 -9.71 17.81
N GLU A 38 -5.86 -8.62 17.05
CA GLU A 38 -4.69 -8.23 16.28
C GLU A 38 -4.41 -6.73 16.38
N ILE A 39 -3.13 -6.36 16.45
CA ILE A 39 -2.63 -5.00 16.17
C ILE A 39 -1.69 -5.10 14.97
N GLN A 40 -2.04 -4.40 13.89
CA GLN A 40 -1.16 -4.23 12.73
C GLN A 40 -0.43 -2.88 12.81
N LEU A 41 0.89 -2.91 12.69
CA LEU A 41 1.70 -1.70 12.63
C LEU A 41 2.01 -1.35 11.17
N ASP A 42 1.27 -0.38 10.63
CA ASP A 42 1.55 0.23 9.33
C ASP A 42 2.63 1.30 9.46
N CYS A 43 3.89 0.89 9.31
CA CYS A 43 5.03 1.78 9.36
C CYS A 43 6.22 1.19 8.58
N ASP A 44 6.59 1.84 7.49
CA ASP A 44 7.79 1.50 6.75
C ASP A 44 9.05 1.72 7.61
N TRP A 45 10.03 0.84 7.46
CA TRP A 45 11.36 0.99 8.04
C TRP A 45 12.43 0.93 6.94
N THR A 46 13.58 1.49 7.26
CA THR A 46 14.78 1.49 6.42
C THR A 46 15.90 0.74 7.15
N GLU A 47 17.02 0.49 6.48
CA GLU A 47 18.20 -0.09 7.14
C GLU A 47 18.64 0.72 8.38
N THR A 48 18.53 2.05 8.31
CA THR A 48 18.91 2.95 9.42
C THR A 48 17.96 2.90 10.62
N SER A 49 16.66 2.73 10.38
CA SER A 49 15.63 2.69 11.43
C SER A 49 15.26 1.28 11.88
N ARG A 50 15.74 0.25 11.17
CA ARG A 50 15.46 -1.18 11.40
C ARG A 50 15.59 -1.58 12.86
N PHE A 51 16.72 -1.23 13.49
CA PHE A 51 16.99 -1.62 14.88
C PHE A 51 15.92 -1.09 15.84
N LYS A 52 15.63 0.21 15.77
CA LYS A 52 14.64 0.88 16.63
C LYS A 52 13.22 0.40 16.34
N TYR A 53 12.88 0.16 15.06
CA TYR A 53 11.60 -0.42 14.67
C TYR A 53 11.40 -1.83 15.24
N PHE A 54 12.40 -2.70 15.11
CA PHE A 54 12.30 -4.08 15.60
C PHE A 54 12.28 -4.15 17.12
N LEU A 55 13.00 -3.25 17.80
CA LEU A 55 12.89 -3.10 19.25
C LEU A 55 11.47 -2.67 19.64
N LEU A 56 10.88 -1.69 18.95
CA LEU A 56 9.49 -1.29 19.18
C LEU A 56 8.52 -2.45 19.01
N LEU A 57 8.66 -3.26 17.95
CA LEU A 57 7.81 -4.43 17.71
C LEU A 57 7.92 -5.47 18.84
N LYS A 58 9.13 -5.74 19.34
CA LYS A 58 9.33 -6.62 20.51
C LYS A 58 8.67 -6.05 21.76
N GLU A 59 8.87 -4.76 22.05
CA GLU A 59 8.24 -4.07 23.18
C GLU A 59 6.70 -4.10 23.10
N LEU A 60 6.15 -3.94 21.89
CA LEU A 60 4.70 -4.07 21.65
C LEU A 60 4.23 -5.49 21.92
N LYS A 61 4.90 -6.51 21.35
CA LYS A 61 4.52 -7.92 21.53
C LYS A 61 4.49 -8.32 23.00
N MET A 62 5.48 -7.90 23.79
CA MET A 62 5.53 -8.17 25.24
C MET A 62 4.32 -7.57 25.98
N ARG A 63 3.87 -6.37 25.60
CA ARG A 63 2.77 -5.65 26.28
C ARG A 63 1.38 -6.15 25.91
N ILE A 64 1.19 -6.54 24.64
CA ILE A 64 -0.12 -7.01 24.17
C ILE A 64 -0.39 -8.47 24.60
N GLY A 65 0.67 -9.21 24.94
CA GLY A 65 0.61 -10.60 25.38
C GLY A 65 0.67 -11.60 24.22
N SER A 66 0.92 -12.86 24.55
CA SER A 66 1.04 -13.96 23.58
C SER A 66 -0.29 -14.34 22.92
N SER A 67 -1.42 -14.03 23.53
CA SER A 67 -2.76 -14.34 23.01
C SER A 67 -3.21 -13.41 21.88
N LYS A 68 -2.52 -12.29 21.65
CA LYS A 68 -2.82 -11.33 20.59
C LYS A 68 -1.78 -11.38 19.49
N ILE A 69 -2.24 -11.19 18.26
CA ILE A 69 -1.41 -11.12 17.06
C ILE A 69 -0.83 -9.70 16.95
N LEU A 70 0.46 -9.61 16.72
CA LEU A 70 1.14 -8.42 16.22
C LEU A 70 1.50 -8.70 14.76
N SER A 71 1.12 -7.79 13.86
CA SER A 71 1.50 -7.84 12.46
C SER A 71 2.13 -6.53 12.01
N ALA A 72 2.82 -6.57 10.87
CA ALA A 72 3.42 -5.39 10.26
C ALA A 72 3.18 -5.38 8.76
N THR A 73 2.96 -4.20 8.19
CA THR A 73 2.96 -4.02 6.74
C THR A 73 4.38 -4.09 6.20
N ILE A 74 4.58 -4.74 5.06
CA ILE A 74 5.89 -4.99 4.46
C ILE A 74 5.86 -4.58 2.99
N ARG A 75 6.89 -3.86 2.55
CA ARG A 75 7.08 -3.45 1.16
C ARG A 75 7.80 -4.53 0.36
N LEU A 76 7.53 -4.58 -0.94
CA LEU A 76 8.20 -5.49 -1.88
C LEU A 76 9.74 -5.47 -1.78
N HIS A 77 10.34 -4.29 -1.66
CA HIS A 77 11.80 -4.18 -1.52
C HIS A 77 12.34 -4.74 -0.20
N GLN A 78 11.56 -4.70 0.88
CA GLN A 78 11.95 -5.27 2.18
C GLN A 78 11.91 -6.80 2.14
N VAL A 79 11.03 -7.39 1.32
CA VAL A 79 11.02 -8.83 1.05
C VAL A 79 12.22 -9.21 0.18
N LYS A 80 12.40 -8.56 -0.99
CA LYS A 80 13.51 -8.86 -1.91
C LYS A 80 14.87 -8.78 -1.23
N PHE A 81 15.08 -7.79 -0.38
CA PHE A 81 16.34 -7.53 0.28
C PHE A 81 16.32 -7.85 1.78
N HIS A 82 15.52 -8.84 2.21
CA HIS A 82 15.31 -9.17 3.62
C HIS A 82 16.59 -9.47 4.42
N LYS A 83 17.66 -9.95 3.77
CA LYS A 83 18.98 -10.12 4.41
C LYS A 83 19.59 -8.79 4.88
N ARG A 84 19.29 -7.69 4.19
CA ARG A 84 19.72 -6.33 4.52
C ARG A 84 18.69 -5.61 5.38
N THR A 85 17.44 -5.55 4.91
CA THR A 85 16.34 -4.83 5.59
C THR A 85 15.87 -5.53 6.86
N GLY A 86 16.19 -6.82 7.04
CA GLY A 86 15.73 -7.63 8.16
C GLY A 86 14.29 -8.12 7.99
N ILE A 87 13.90 -9.06 8.83
CA ILE A 87 12.54 -9.59 8.93
C ILE A 87 11.95 -9.11 10.26
N PRO A 88 10.78 -8.44 10.27
CA PRO A 88 10.22 -7.88 11.49
C PRO A 88 9.83 -9.00 12.48
N PRO A 89 10.11 -8.83 13.79
CA PRO A 89 9.78 -9.81 14.82
C PRO A 89 8.29 -9.72 15.21
N VAL A 90 7.42 -10.16 14.30
CA VAL A 90 5.96 -10.16 14.41
C VAL A 90 5.40 -11.55 14.11
N ASP A 91 4.13 -11.79 14.40
CA ASP A 91 3.50 -13.10 14.17
C ASP A 91 3.23 -13.34 12.67
N LYS A 92 2.87 -12.28 11.92
CA LYS A 92 2.69 -12.30 10.46
C LYS A 92 2.98 -10.94 9.83
N GLY A 93 3.29 -10.93 8.54
CA GLY A 93 3.43 -9.72 7.74
C GLY A 93 2.26 -9.54 6.77
N VAL A 94 2.01 -8.30 6.36
CA VAL A 94 1.11 -7.98 5.25
C VAL A 94 1.92 -7.38 4.11
N LEU A 95 2.11 -8.13 3.03
CA LEU A 95 2.84 -7.67 1.86
C LEU A 95 1.97 -6.70 1.05
N MET A 96 2.39 -5.43 0.98
CA MET A 96 1.71 -4.41 0.18
C MET A 96 2.12 -4.52 -1.29
N VAL A 97 1.25 -5.09 -2.11
CA VAL A 97 1.46 -5.34 -3.54
C VAL A 97 0.94 -4.16 -4.37
N TYR A 98 1.28 -2.93 -3.97
CA TYR A 98 0.87 -1.70 -4.63
C TYR A 98 1.79 -0.51 -4.32
N ASN A 99 1.64 0.57 -5.08
CA ASN A 99 2.50 1.77 -5.05
C ASN A 99 3.98 1.42 -5.27
N ILE A 100 4.26 0.75 -6.38
CA ILE A 100 5.53 0.02 -6.61
C ILE A 100 6.47 0.68 -7.60
N ALA A 101 5.96 1.48 -8.55
CA ALA A 101 6.75 2.09 -9.60
C ALA A 101 6.95 3.59 -9.34
N ASN A 102 7.81 4.23 -10.14
CA ASN A 102 8.21 5.61 -9.91
C ASN A 102 7.05 6.58 -10.19
N LEU A 103 6.48 7.14 -9.12
CA LEU A 103 5.42 8.14 -9.23
C LEU A 103 5.89 9.41 -9.96
N ASN A 104 7.18 9.74 -9.86
CA ASN A 104 7.74 11.00 -10.37
C ASN A 104 8.17 10.94 -11.83
N ASP A 105 8.36 9.76 -12.40
CA ASP A 105 8.74 9.61 -13.80
C ASP A 105 7.47 9.58 -14.66
N VAL A 106 7.23 10.62 -15.47
CA VAL A 106 6.07 10.74 -16.35
C VAL A 106 5.86 9.52 -17.26
N ASN A 107 6.92 8.81 -17.65
CA ASN A 107 6.85 7.67 -18.57
C ASN A 107 6.48 6.34 -17.91
N THR A 108 6.43 6.28 -16.58
CA THR A 108 5.97 5.10 -15.85
C THR A 108 4.58 4.68 -16.34
N VAL A 109 4.39 3.38 -16.59
CA VAL A 109 3.13 2.84 -17.12
C VAL A 109 2.04 2.85 -16.06
N ASN A 110 2.34 2.37 -14.86
CA ASN A 110 1.42 2.42 -13.74
C ASN A 110 2.20 2.36 -12.42
N SER A 111 2.16 3.45 -11.65
CA SER A 111 2.83 3.51 -10.35
C SER A 111 2.09 2.77 -9.24
N ILE A 112 0.78 2.53 -9.39
CA ILE A 112 -0.01 1.73 -8.45
C ILE A 112 0.38 0.26 -8.57
N PHE A 113 0.31 -0.31 -9.78
CA PHE A 113 0.39 -1.75 -10.00
C PHE A 113 1.05 -2.07 -11.35
N ASP A 114 2.18 -2.76 -11.29
CA ASP A 114 2.98 -3.18 -12.45
C ASP A 114 3.41 -4.66 -12.25
N PRO A 115 2.80 -5.61 -12.97
CA PRO A 115 3.10 -7.04 -12.84
C PRO A 115 4.58 -7.39 -12.95
N ASP A 116 5.31 -6.79 -13.87
CA ASP A 116 6.71 -7.12 -14.14
C ASP A 116 7.60 -6.69 -12.97
N ILE A 117 7.34 -5.49 -12.43
CA ILE A 117 8.03 -5.02 -11.23
C ILE A 117 7.71 -5.95 -10.06
N ILE A 118 6.44 -6.31 -9.82
CA ILE A 118 6.06 -7.18 -8.68
C ILE A 118 6.83 -8.48 -8.74
N LEU A 119 6.79 -9.18 -9.89
CA LEU A 119 7.44 -10.47 -10.07
C LEU A 119 8.96 -10.38 -9.87
N GLN A 120 9.60 -9.28 -10.28
CA GLN A 120 11.03 -9.06 -10.02
C GLN A 120 11.36 -8.89 -8.53
N TYR A 121 10.44 -8.36 -7.72
CA TYR A 121 10.65 -8.21 -6.28
C TYR A 121 10.25 -9.44 -5.48
N THR A 122 9.35 -10.27 -6.02
CA THR A 122 8.87 -11.48 -5.37
C THR A 122 9.48 -12.76 -5.92
N ALA A 123 10.49 -12.70 -6.79
CA ALA A 123 11.10 -13.87 -7.43
C ALA A 123 11.66 -14.92 -6.45
N GLN A 124 11.91 -14.55 -5.19
CA GLN A 124 12.38 -15.42 -4.11
C GLN A 124 11.47 -15.32 -2.88
N LEU A 125 10.17 -15.09 -3.08
CA LEU A 125 9.21 -14.93 -1.99
C LEU A 125 9.11 -16.19 -1.13
N ASP A 126 9.30 -17.37 -1.73
CA ASP A 126 9.39 -18.68 -1.08
C ASP A 126 10.50 -18.78 -0.03
N GLN A 127 11.56 -17.99 -0.16
CA GLN A 127 12.66 -17.93 0.80
C GLN A 127 12.37 -17.03 2.00
N TYR A 128 11.35 -16.16 1.92
CA TYR A 128 10.98 -15.27 3.02
C TYR A 128 10.36 -16.07 4.17
N PRO A 129 10.89 -16.00 5.41
CA PRO A 129 10.52 -16.95 6.45
C PRO A 129 9.25 -16.58 7.23
N LEU A 130 8.85 -15.31 7.21
CA LEU A 130 7.66 -14.84 7.92
C LEU A 130 6.42 -15.12 7.06
N HIS A 131 5.35 -15.61 7.69
CA HIS A 131 4.06 -15.78 7.03
C HIS A 131 3.55 -14.43 6.51
N LEU A 132 3.03 -14.40 5.28
CA LEU A 132 2.57 -13.19 4.61
C LEU A 132 1.11 -13.32 4.20
N ASP A 133 0.32 -12.36 4.66
CA ASP A 133 -0.92 -11.94 4.02
C ASP A 133 -0.60 -11.03 2.83
N LEU A 134 -1.53 -10.91 1.88
CA LEU A 134 -1.34 -10.11 0.66
C LEU A 134 -2.33 -8.95 0.63
N ALA A 135 -1.84 -7.74 0.37
CA ALA A 135 -2.68 -6.55 0.18
C ALA A 135 -2.58 -6.03 -1.26
N PHE A 136 -3.71 -5.97 -1.96
CA PHE A 136 -3.80 -5.52 -3.37
C PHE A 136 -4.57 -4.20 -3.51
N PRO A 137 -4.22 -3.37 -4.51
CA PRO A 137 -4.87 -2.08 -4.71
C PRO A 137 -6.17 -2.25 -5.49
N VAL A 138 -7.20 -1.51 -5.09
CA VAL A 138 -8.46 -1.41 -5.84
C VAL A 138 -8.88 0.05 -5.91
N PHE A 139 -7.96 0.88 -6.39
CA PHE A 139 -8.19 2.30 -6.58
C PHE A 139 -7.53 2.78 -7.87
N ASN A 140 -8.00 3.92 -8.38
CA ASN A 140 -7.44 4.58 -9.56
C ASN A 140 -6.89 5.94 -9.14
N GLN A 141 -5.96 6.48 -9.93
CA GLN A 141 -5.43 7.82 -9.69
C GLN A 141 -5.06 8.53 -10.99
N ASN A 142 -5.04 9.87 -10.95
CA ASN A 142 -4.36 10.66 -11.95
C ASN A 142 -3.10 11.28 -11.32
N VAL A 143 -1.96 11.13 -11.96
CA VAL A 143 -0.70 11.75 -11.55
C VAL A 143 -0.51 13.01 -12.40
N LEU A 144 -0.40 14.16 -11.74
CA LEU A 144 -0.30 15.47 -12.38
C LEU A 144 1.16 15.91 -12.51
N PHE A 145 1.51 16.30 -13.74
CA PHE A 145 2.81 16.82 -14.11
C PHE A 145 2.65 18.23 -14.68
N LYS A 146 3.34 19.20 -14.07
CA LYS A 146 3.42 20.58 -14.56
C LYS A 146 4.82 20.83 -15.08
N ASN A 147 4.96 21.29 -16.33
CA ASN A 147 6.27 21.40 -17.00
C ASN A 147 7.11 20.11 -16.89
N HIS A 148 6.46 18.94 -17.06
CA HIS A 148 7.06 17.61 -16.89
C HIS A 148 7.56 17.26 -15.48
N ILE A 149 7.24 18.07 -14.46
CA ILE A 149 7.60 17.82 -13.06
C ILE A 149 6.38 17.30 -12.31
N PHE A 150 6.54 16.19 -11.61
CA PHE A 150 5.51 15.67 -10.70
C PHE A 150 5.09 16.74 -9.70
N THR A 151 3.78 17.00 -9.64
CA THR A 151 3.20 18.05 -8.80
C THR A 151 2.23 17.49 -7.77
N GLY A 152 1.51 16.40 -8.10
CA GLY A 152 0.55 15.84 -7.18
C GLY A 152 -0.19 14.64 -7.74
N VAL A 153 -1.07 14.08 -6.91
CA VAL A 153 -1.90 12.94 -7.27
C VAL A 153 -3.36 13.25 -6.96
N LEU A 154 -4.21 13.09 -7.97
CA LEU A 154 -5.66 13.19 -7.85
C LEU A 154 -6.20 11.76 -7.64
N ARG A 155 -6.78 11.51 -6.47
CA ARG A 155 -7.34 10.21 -6.03
C ARG A 155 -8.78 10.38 -5.57
N ASP A 156 -9.52 9.28 -5.52
CA ASP A 156 -10.86 9.17 -4.93
C ASP A 156 -11.87 10.12 -5.55
N ILE A 157 -12.48 10.99 -4.75
CA ILE A 157 -13.41 12.02 -5.22
C ILE A 157 -12.76 13.00 -6.21
N ASN A 158 -11.43 13.06 -6.24
CA ASN A 158 -10.67 13.89 -7.17
C ASN A 158 -10.21 13.13 -8.42
N TYR A 159 -10.31 11.79 -8.42
CA TYR A 159 -10.05 11.00 -9.60
C TYR A 159 -11.08 11.33 -10.68
N PHE A 160 -10.61 11.47 -11.91
CA PHE A 160 -11.50 11.59 -13.06
C PHE A 160 -10.94 10.84 -14.26
N ASP A 161 -11.84 10.43 -15.15
CA ASP A 161 -11.46 9.83 -16.42
C ASP A 161 -11.36 10.92 -17.49
N PRO A 162 -10.17 11.26 -18.01
CA PRO A 162 -10.02 12.28 -19.05
C PRO A 162 -10.81 11.97 -20.32
N ASN A 163 -11.13 10.69 -20.57
CA ASN A 163 -11.94 10.29 -21.73
C ASN A 163 -13.41 10.72 -21.59
N ARG A 164 -13.89 11.00 -20.37
CA ARG A 164 -15.24 11.53 -20.15
C ARG A 164 -15.33 13.04 -20.38
N VAL A 165 -14.19 13.74 -20.49
CA VAL A 165 -14.13 15.20 -20.68
C VAL A 165 -13.16 15.55 -21.83
N PRO A 166 -13.41 15.05 -23.06
CA PRO A 166 -12.46 15.16 -24.18
C PRO A 166 -12.20 16.60 -24.64
N VAL A 167 -13.06 17.54 -24.24
CA VAL A 167 -12.91 18.98 -24.55
C VAL A 167 -11.72 19.63 -23.83
N ASN A 168 -11.28 19.06 -22.70
CA ASN A 168 -10.19 19.62 -21.89
C ASN A 168 -8.88 18.84 -22.05
N PHE A 169 -8.93 17.61 -22.55
CA PHE A 169 -7.79 16.70 -22.60
C PHE A 169 -7.64 16.00 -23.95
N LYS A 170 -6.41 15.98 -24.45
CA LYS A 170 -6.01 15.19 -25.61
C LYS A 170 -5.15 14.01 -25.15
N LYS A 171 -5.54 12.79 -25.50
CA LYS A 171 -4.71 11.60 -25.28
C LYS A 171 -3.45 11.68 -26.15
N ILE A 172 -2.28 11.56 -25.54
CA ILE A 172 -0.97 11.61 -26.21
C ILE A 172 -0.21 10.28 -26.15
N LYS A 173 -0.52 9.43 -25.17
CA LYS A 173 0.00 8.05 -25.02
C LYS A 173 -1.03 7.18 -24.30
N ASN A 174 -0.79 5.86 -24.16
CA ASN A 174 -1.72 4.91 -23.55
C ASN A 174 -2.43 5.42 -22.28
N ASN A 175 -1.67 6.00 -21.36
CA ASN A 175 -2.12 6.52 -20.07
C ASN A 175 -1.86 8.04 -19.91
N LEU A 176 -1.30 8.73 -20.90
CA LEU A 176 -0.94 10.15 -20.82
C LEU A 176 -1.92 11.04 -21.59
N TYR A 177 -2.33 12.12 -20.94
CA TYR A 177 -3.28 13.09 -21.45
C TYR A 177 -2.71 14.50 -21.28
N LEU A 178 -2.63 15.25 -22.38
CA LEU A 178 -2.24 16.65 -22.38
C LEU A 178 -3.48 17.52 -22.14
N CYS A 179 -3.40 18.47 -21.22
CA CYS A 179 -4.43 19.48 -21.04
C CYS A 179 -4.35 20.49 -22.20
N ILE A 180 -5.45 20.64 -22.95
CA ILE A 180 -5.51 21.55 -24.11
C ILE A 180 -6.20 22.88 -23.78
N ARG A 181 -6.85 22.98 -22.62
CA ARG A 181 -7.55 24.16 -22.14
C ARG A 181 -7.50 24.22 -20.62
N ASP A 182 -7.12 25.38 -20.08
CA ASP A 182 -7.15 25.66 -18.64
C ASP A 182 -8.47 25.21 -18.02
N THR A 183 -8.37 24.42 -16.95
CA THR A 183 -9.54 23.78 -16.33
C THR A 183 -9.34 23.60 -14.83
N MET A 184 -10.45 23.43 -14.13
CA MET A 184 -10.50 23.15 -12.69
C MET A 184 -11.12 21.78 -12.49
N ILE A 185 -10.38 20.88 -11.83
CA ILE A 185 -10.85 19.52 -11.54
C ILE A 185 -10.66 19.24 -10.06
N SER A 186 -11.77 19.07 -9.36
CA SER A 186 -11.82 18.76 -7.92
C SER A 186 -10.82 19.61 -7.11
N ASN A 187 -10.88 20.93 -7.35
CA ASN A 187 -10.04 21.99 -6.76
C ASN A 187 -8.58 22.07 -7.25
N TYR A 188 -8.18 21.26 -8.22
CA TYR A 188 -6.89 21.39 -8.90
C TYR A 188 -7.01 22.26 -10.13
N PHE A 189 -6.25 23.36 -10.17
CA PHE A 189 -6.07 24.13 -11.39
C PHE A 189 -5.04 23.44 -12.29
N ILE A 190 -5.50 23.01 -13.45
CA ILE A 190 -4.72 22.32 -14.47
C ILE A 190 -4.63 23.27 -15.66
N LYS A 191 -3.41 23.72 -15.97
CA LYS A 191 -3.14 24.66 -17.05
C LYS A 191 -3.03 23.90 -18.36
N ARG A 192 -3.32 24.59 -19.45
CA ARG A 192 -2.93 24.13 -20.78
C ARG A 192 -1.45 23.73 -20.80
N GLU A 193 -1.14 22.65 -21.50
CA GLU A 193 0.15 21.95 -21.57
C GLU A 193 0.53 21.13 -20.31
N ASP A 194 -0.22 21.19 -19.20
CA ASP A 194 -0.03 20.24 -18.10
C ASP A 194 -0.35 18.81 -18.57
N VAL A 195 0.34 17.82 -18.02
CA VAL A 195 0.18 16.41 -18.38
C VAL A 195 -0.42 15.65 -17.20
N LEU A 196 -1.42 14.83 -17.51
CA LEU A 196 -2.00 13.87 -16.59
C LEU A 196 -1.65 12.45 -17.03
N ARG A 197 -1.12 11.68 -16.10
CA ARG A 197 -1.06 10.22 -16.24
C ARG A 197 -2.24 9.58 -15.52
N SER A 198 -3.17 9.00 -16.26
CA SER A 198 -4.31 8.26 -15.70
C SER A 198 -3.93 6.80 -15.47
N GLU A 199 -3.89 6.40 -14.21
CA GLU A 199 -3.54 5.05 -13.80
C GLU A 199 -4.78 4.35 -13.25
N LYS A 200 -5.09 3.21 -13.86
CA LYS A 200 -6.18 2.32 -13.45
C LYS A 200 -5.62 0.96 -13.10
N VAL A 201 -6.13 0.33 -12.06
CA VAL A 201 -5.77 -1.05 -11.73
C VAL A 201 -6.59 -2.00 -12.62
N ASP A 202 -5.89 -2.92 -13.27
CA ASP A 202 -6.50 -3.99 -14.07
C ASP A 202 -6.69 -5.22 -13.19
N TYR A 203 -7.94 -5.61 -12.95
CA TYR A 203 -8.27 -6.74 -12.07
C TYR A 203 -7.77 -8.08 -12.60
N ASP A 204 -7.68 -8.26 -13.93
CA ASP A 204 -7.13 -9.49 -14.51
C ASP A 204 -5.61 -9.60 -14.24
N GLN A 205 -4.92 -8.44 -14.19
CA GLN A 205 -3.52 -8.41 -13.76
C GLN A 205 -3.39 -8.73 -12.28
N VAL A 206 -4.24 -8.15 -11.43
CA VAL A 206 -4.22 -8.42 -9.99
C VAL A 206 -4.48 -9.90 -9.71
N LYS A 207 -5.46 -10.51 -10.38
CA LYS A 207 -5.75 -11.94 -10.28
C LYS A 207 -4.54 -12.80 -10.63
N ARG A 208 -3.94 -12.60 -11.81
CA ARG A 208 -2.76 -13.37 -12.25
C ARG A 208 -1.58 -13.25 -11.29
N ILE A 209 -1.34 -12.06 -10.75
CA ILE A 209 -0.28 -11.85 -9.77
C ILE A 209 -0.63 -12.52 -8.43
N SER A 210 -1.87 -12.40 -7.94
CA SER A 210 -2.34 -13.09 -6.73
C SER A 210 -2.08 -14.59 -6.81
N GLU A 211 -2.45 -15.23 -7.92
CA GLU A 211 -2.20 -16.65 -8.17
C GLU A 211 -0.71 -17.01 -8.20
N SER A 212 0.13 -16.16 -8.81
CA SER A 212 1.58 -16.36 -8.87
C SER A 212 2.24 -16.24 -7.49
N LEU A 213 1.82 -15.26 -6.67
CA LEU A 213 2.34 -15.06 -5.33
C LEU A 213 1.89 -16.16 -4.38
N ARG A 214 0.62 -16.58 -4.46
CA ARG A 214 0.06 -17.66 -3.63
C ARG A 214 0.87 -18.94 -3.72
N LYS A 215 1.34 -19.32 -4.92
CA LYS A 215 2.17 -20.51 -5.15
C LYS A 215 3.55 -20.46 -4.47
N GLN A 216 3.99 -19.28 -4.04
CA GLN A 216 5.27 -19.06 -3.38
C GLN A 216 5.12 -18.83 -1.88
N LEU A 217 3.89 -18.67 -1.36
CA LEU A 217 3.66 -18.53 0.07
C LEU A 217 3.89 -19.86 0.78
N LYS A 218 4.47 -19.79 1.98
CA LYS A 218 4.73 -20.99 2.81
C LYS A 218 3.50 -21.59 3.48
N SER A 219 2.42 -20.83 3.52
CA SER A 219 1.17 -21.25 4.17
C SER A 219 0.10 -21.45 3.11
N ASP A 220 -0.67 -22.53 3.25
CA ASP A 220 -1.81 -22.81 2.39
C ASP A 220 -2.98 -21.85 2.64
N THR A 221 -2.96 -21.16 3.78
CA THR A 221 -3.92 -20.13 4.16
C THR A 221 -3.23 -18.78 4.32
N PHE A 222 -3.86 -17.73 3.80
CA PHE A 222 -3.45 -16.34 3.97
C PHE A 222 -4.69 -15.45 3.93
N THR A 223 -4.58 -14.25 4.49
CA THR A 223 -5.61 -13.22 4.40
C THR A 223 -5.35 -12.36 3.17
N LEU A 224 -6.39 -12.17 2.35
CA LEU A 224 -6.38 -11.19 1.29
C LEU A 224 -6.94 -9.87 1.81
N LEU A 225 -6.15 -8.80 1.70
CA LEU A 225 -6.56 -7.45 2.01
C LEU A 225 -6.76 -6.66 0.71
N ILE A 226 -7.83 -5.89 0.68
CA ILE A 226 -8.15 -5.01 -0.43
C ILE A 226 -7.94 -3.58 0.03
N PHE A 227 -6.94 -2.92 -0.55
CA PHE A 227 -6.66 -1.53 -0.27
C PHE A 227 -7.44 -0.65 -1.24
N ASP A 228 -8.49 -0.03 -0.71
CA ASP A 228 -9.36 0.87 -1.42
C ASP A 228 -9.30 2.26 -0.78
N LEU A 229 -9.27 3.28 -1.62
CA LEU A 229 -9.27 4.67 -1.22
C LEU A 229 -10.67 5.32 -1.40
N ASN A 230 -11.62 4.63 -2.06
CA ASN A 230 -12.99 5.07 -2.23
C ASN A 230 -13.97 3.91 -2.08
N SER A 231 -14.80 3.95 -1.02
CA SER A 231 -15.82 2.93 -0.73
C SER A 231 -16.74 2.58 -1.90
N ASN A 232 -16.85 3.46 -2.90
CA ASN A 232 -17.73 3.29 -4.05
C ASN A 232 -17.26 2.21 -5.05
N HIS A 233 -16.00 1.76 -5.02
CA HIS A 233 -15.53 0.74 -5.97
C HIS A 233 -16.22 -0.61 -5.79
N PHE A 234 -16.75 -0.88 -4.58
CA PHE A 234 -17.43 -2.13 -4.23
C PHE A 234 -18.90 -1.96 -3.84
N ILE A 235 -19.49 -0.76 -3.94
CA ILE A 235 -20.87 -0.49 -3.48
C ILE A 235 -21.92 -1.45 -4.09
N ASN A 236 -21.62 -2.08 -5.23
CA ASN A 236 -22.50 -3.03 -5.90
C ASN A 236 -21.86 -4.41 -6.13
N LYS A 237 -20.81 -4.79 -5.40
CA LYS A 237 -20.19 -6.11 -5.49
C LYS A 237 -20.43 -6.89 -4.20
N SER A 238 -20.98 -8.09 -4.32
CA SER A 238 -21.06 -9.08 -3.25
C SER A 238 -19.66 -9.54 -2.82
N ILE A 239 -19.55 -10.10 -1.62
CA ILE A 239 -18.31 -10.71 -1.11
C ILE A 239 -17.85 -11.84 -2.06
N ASP A 240 -18.79 -12.60 -2.63
CA ASP A 240 -18.46 -13.66 -3.59
C ASP A 240 -17.88 -13.10 -4.89
N GLU A 241 -18.46 -12.02 -5.43
CA GLU A 241 -17.87 -11.34 -6.60
C GLU A 241 -16.49 -10.75 -6.29
N ILE A 242 -16.25 -10.28 -5.07
CA ILE A 242 -14.93 -9.81 -4.65
C ILE A 242 -13.96 -11.00 -4.53
N ASN A 243 -14.40 -12.11 -3.95
CA ASN A 243 -13.59 -13.32 -3.85
C ASN A 243 -13.26 -13.85 -5.24
N GLU A 244 -14.21 -13.96 -6.17
CA GLU A 244 -13.96 -14.45 -7.53
C GLU A 244 -12.94 -13.62 -8.31
N LEU A 245 -12.85 -12.31 -8.03
CA LEU A 245 -11.86 -11.43 -8.65
C LEU A 245 -10.43 -11.74 -8.21
N PHE A 246 -10.23 -12.31 -7.01
CA PHE A 246 -8.90 -12.43 -6.41
C PHE A 246 -8.52 -13.84 -5.94
N LEU A 247 -9.50 -14.73 -5.81
CA LEU A 247 -9.41 -16.07 -5.24
C LEU A 247 -10.42 -16.99 -5.95
N GLN A 248 -9.95 -17.79 -6.92
CA GLN A 248 -10.69 -18.98 -7.34
C GLN A 248 -10.16 -20.21 -6.59
N LYS A 249 -11.06 -21.15 -6.31
CA LYS A 249 -10.78 -22.43 -5.63
C LYS A 249 -9.72 -23.24 -6.38
#